data_AF-A0A9E3IKB7-F1
#
_entry.id   AF-A0A9E3IKB7-F1
#
_cell.length_a   1.000
_cell.length_b   1.000
_cell.length_c   1.000
_cell.angle_alpha   90.00
_cell.angle_beta   90.00
_cell.angle_gamma   90.00
#
_symmetry.space_group_name_H-M   'P 1'
#
loop_
_entity.id
_entity.type
_entity.pdbx_description
1 polymer ?
#
loop_
_entity_poly.entity_id
_entity_poly.type
_entity_poly.pdbx_seq_one_letter_code
_entity_poly.pdbx_strand_id
1 'polypeptide(L)'
;LWRKSTLALDQGTPLWVRETEAPLAQDLWLDWRDTQGRDVEARLSRLTAWVLAAERLSQPYGLRLPGRETEPNLGAAHRQSCLEQLAGFKA
;
A
#
# COMPACT_ATOMS: atom_id res chain seq x y z
N LEU A 1 23.66 4.43 35.69
CA LEU A 1 24.09 3.01 35.82
C LEU A 1 22.85 2.15 35.96
N TRP A 2 22.89 0.95 35.36
CA TRP A 2 21.97 -0.18 35.54
C TRP A 2 20.70 -0.18 34.67
N ARG A 3 20.34 -1.23 33.91
CA ARG A 3 20.99 -2.44 33.35
C ARG A 3 20.05 -2.93 32.24
N LYS A 4 20.65 -3.60 31.26
CA LYS A 4 20.15 -4.77 30.53
C LYS A 4 18.78 -5.30 30.96
N SER A 5 17.91 -5.49 29.98
CA SER A 5 17.17 -6.75 29.82
C SER A 5 16.98 -7.06 28.33
N THR A 6 17.81 -7.97 27.84
CA THR A 6 17.49 -8.84 26.70
C THR A 6 16.35 -9.75 27.12
N LEU A 7 15.25 -9.73 26.37
CA LEU A 7 14.30 -10.83 26.31
C LEU A 7 14.03 -11.12 24.84
N ALA A 8 14.52 -12.27 24.42
CA ALA A 8 14.21 -12.93 23.17
C ALA A 8 12.83 -13.61 23.29
N LEU A 9 11.98 -13.43 22.28
CA LEU A 9 10.84 -14.27 21.91
C LEU A 9 10.74 -14.11 20.38
N ASP A 10 11.15 -15.08 19.58
CA ASP A 10 10.48 -16.35 19.25
C ASP A 10 9.17 -16.16 18.47
N GLN A 11 9.02 -17.03 17.48
CA GLN A 11 8.16 -16.93 16.31
C GLN A 11 6.68 -16.66 16.64
N GLY A 12 6.19 -15.51 16.18
CA GLY A 12 4.77 -15.23 16.04
C GLY A 12 4.62 -14.20 14.94
N THR A 13 4.22 -14.63 13.75
CA THR A 13 3.84 -13.74 12.65
C THR A 13 2.89 -12.68 13.20
N PRO A 14 3.24 -11.37 13.20
CA PRO A 14 2.31 -10.33 13.60
C PRO A 14 1.33 -10.12 12.46
N LEU A 15 0.35 -10.99 12.46
CA LEU A 15 -0.96 -10.72 11.93
C LEU A 15 -1.58 -9.64 12.83
N TRP A 16 -1.58 -8.38 12.36
CA TRP A 16 -2.81 -7.62 12.06
C TRP A 16 -2.61 -6.11 12.05
N VAL A 17 -3.20 -5.55 10.98
CA VAL A 17 -3.77 -4.21 10.82
C VAL A 17 -2.96 -3.10 11.49
N ARG A 18 -2.06 -2.49 10.72
CA ARG A 18 -1.63 -1.13 11.02
C ARG A 18 -2.87 -0.25 10.92
N GLU A 19 -3.33 0.19 12.07
CA GLU A 19 -4.29 1.27 12.23
C GLU A 19 -3.91 2.40 11.27
N THR A 20 -4.78 2.66 10.30
CA THR A 20 -4.68 3.83 9.43
C THR A 20 -5.19 5.02 10.25
N GLU A 21 -4.34 5.46 11.17
CA GLU A 21 -4.47 6.75 11.82
C GLU A 21 -4.16 7.82 10.76
N ALA A 22 -5.20 8.46 10.24
CA ALA A 22 -5.06 9.79 9.67
C ALA A 22 -5.06 10.78 10.85
N PRO A 23 -4.03 11.65 10.98
CA PRO A 23 -4.19 13.00 10.40
C PRO A 23 -2.87 13.67 9.94
N LEU A 24 -3.03 14.70 9.07
CA LEU A 24 -2.02 15.56 8.40
C LEU A 24 -1.43 14.99 7.12
N ALA A 25 -2.06 15.31 5.97
CA ALA A 25 -1.43 15.39 4.63
C ALA A 25 -0.35 14.32 4.35
N GLN A 26 -0.59 13.10 4.80
CA GLN A 26 0.36 12.01 4.69
C GLN A 26 0.12 11.36 3.34
N ASP A 27 1.11 11.48 2.44
CA ASP A 27 1.12 10.86 1.13
C ASP A 27 0.74 9.37 1.26
N LEU A 28 -0.45 8.99 0.76
CA LEU A 28 -0.95 7.63 0.87
C LEU A 28 -0.27 6.76 -0.19
N TRP A 29 0.74 5.99 0.19
CA TRP A 29 1.46 5.12 -0.74
C TRP A 29 0.87 3.71 -0.79
N LEU A 30 0.40 3.31 -1.98
CA LEU A 30 -0.10 1.98 -2.28
C LEU A 30 1.03 1.11 -2.85
N ASP A 31 1.69 0.33 -2.00
CA ASP A 31 2.89 -0.43 -2.36
C ASP A 31 2.59 -1.92 -2.65
N TRP A 32 3.06 -2.42 -3.79
CA TRP A 32 2.96 -3.82 -4.19
C TRP A 32 3.60 -4.79 -3.19
N ARG A 33 4.66 -4.38 -2.50
CA ARG A 33 5.36 -5.21 -1.49
C ARG A 33 4.54 -5.33 -0.21
N ASP A 34 3.65 -4.38 0.07
CA ASP A 34 2.71 -4.45 1.20
C ASP A 34 1.56 -5.44 0.92
N THR A 35 1.27 -5.70 -0.36
CA THR A 35 0.29 -6.73 -0.72
C THR A 35 0.80 -8.14 -0.41
N GLN A 36 0.33 -8.68 0.71
CA GLN A 36 0.60 -10.05 1.12
C GLN A 36 -0.22 -11.04 0.26
N GLY A 37 0.45 -12.05 -0.31
CA GLY A 37 -0.16 -13.10 -1.14
C GLY A 37 0.81 -13.61 -2.20
N ARG A 38 0.70 -14.87 -2.67
CA ARG A 38 1.53 -15.37 -3.80
C ARG A 38 0.94 -15.05 -5.16
N ASP A 39 -0.39 -14.94 -5.24
CA ASP A 39 -1.11 -14.67 -6.48
C ASP A 39 -1.04 -13.20 -6.88
N VAL A 40 -0.45 -12.97 -8.06
CA VAL A 40 -0.31 -11.66 -8.70
C VAL A 40 -1.69 -11.03 -8.93
N GLU A 41 -2.68 -11.81 -9.36
CA GLU A 41 -4.05 -11.32 -9.59
C GLU A 41 -4.73 -10.85 -8.30
N ALA A 42 -4.48 -11.55 -7.18
CA ALA A 42 -5.03 -11.16 -5.88
C ALA A 42 -4.41 -9.85 -5.38
N ARG A 43 -3.11 -9.67 -5.61
CA ARG A 43 -2.40 -8.41 -5.29
C ARG A 43 -2.91 -7.24 -6.13
N LEU A 44 -3.07 -7.44 -7.44
CA LEU A 44 -3.65 -6.43 -8.34
C LEU A 44 -5.06 -6.03 -7.94
N SER A 45 -5.90 -7.02 -7.60
CA SER A 45 -7.26 -6.78 -7.11
C SER A 45 -7.26 -5.94 -5.82
N ARG A 46 -6.31 -6.21 -4.91
CA ARG A 46 -6.16 -5.45 -3.66
C ARG A 46 -5.70 -4.02 -3.89
N LEU A 47 -4.69 -3.80 -4.74
CA LEU A 47 -4.25 -2.45 -5.12
C LEU A 47 -5.37 -1.66 -5.80
N THR A 48 -6.12 -2.31 -6.69
CA THR A 48 -7.29 -1.69 -7.34
C THR A 48 -8.32 -1.24 -6.31
N ALA A 49 -8.62 -2.10 -5.33
CA ALA A 49 -9.53 -1.74 -4.23
C ALA A 49 -9.02 -0.55 -3.40
N TRP A 50 -7.71 -0.47 -3.17
CA TRP A 50 -7.10 0.66 -2.45
C TRP A 50 -7.14 1.96 -3.23
N VAL A 51 -6.86 1.94 -4.54
CA VAL A 51 -7.01 3.11 -5.44
C VAL A 51 -8.45 3.63 -5.40
N LEU A 52 -9.44 2.74 -5.52
CA LEU A 52 -10.86 3.12 -5.46
C LEU A 52 -11.27 3.66 -4.08
N ALA A 53 -10.70 3.12 -3.01
CA ALA A 53 -10.95 3.62 -1.65
C ALA A 53 -10.36 5.02 -1.46
N ALA A 54 -9.12 5.25 -1.89
CA ALA A 54 -8.45 6.54 -1.80
C ALA A 54 -9.17 7.62 -2.62
N GLU A 55 -9.63 7.30 -3.83
CA GLU A 55 -10.48 8.17 -4.64
C GLU A 55 -11.79 8.52 -3.94
N ARG A 56 -12.46 7.54 -3.31
CA ARG A 56 -13.69 7.79 -2.54
C ARG A 56 -13.46 8.69 -1.34
N LEU A 57 -12.27 8.62 -0.74
CA LEU A 57 -11.83 9.51 0.34
C LEU A 57 -11.32 10.87 -0.18
N SER A 58 -11.23 11.05 -1.51
CA SER A 58 -10.65 12.24 -2.15
C SER A 58 -9.28 12.61 -1.58
N GLN A 59 -8.50 11.59 -1.21
CA GLN A 59 -7.19 11.75 -0.59
C GLN A 59 -6.11 11.49 -1.63
N PRO A 60 -5.04 12.30 -1.74
CA PRO A 60 -3.94 12.03 -2.66
C PRO A 60 -3.26 10.71 -2.31
N TYR A 61 -3.02 9.87 -3.33
CA TYR A 61 -2.35 8.57 -3.18
C TYR A 61 -1.33 8.35 -4.27
N GLY A 62 -0.25 7.64 -3.95
CA GLY A 62 0.77 7.20 -4.89
C GLY A 62 0.68 5.70 -5.10
N LEU A 63 1.12 5.21 -6.25
CA LEU A 63 1.12 3.79 -6.60
C LEU A 63 2.56 3.31 -6.82
N ARG A 64 2.97 2.28 -6.07
CA ARG A 64 4.27 1.63 -6.20
C ARG A 64 4.12 0.20 -6.68
N LEU A 65 4.58 -0.04 -7.90
CA LEU A 65 4.67 -1.34 -8.55
C LEU A 65 6.15 -1.68 -8.78
N PRO A 66 6.52 -2.96 -8.90
CA PRO A 66 7.90 -3.32 -9.20
C PRO A 66 8.26 -2.82 -10.61
N GLY A 67 9.18 -1.85 -10.67
CA GLY A 67 9.61 -1.20 -11.92
C GLY A 67 8.76 0.01 -12.36
N ARG A 68 7.71 0.38 -11.62
CA ARG A 68 6.88 1.57 -11.90
C ARG A 68 6.47 2.26 -10.60
N GLU A 69 6.71 3.56 -10.51
CA GLU A 69 6.29 4.38 -9.37
C GLU A 69 5.49 5.56 -9.91
N THR A 70 4.34 5.82 -9.28
CA THR A 70 3.50 6.97 -9.55
C THR A 70 3.43 7.81 -8.29
N GLU A 71 3.83 9.06 -8.40
CA GLU A 71 3.81 10.00 -7.29
C GLU A 71 2.38 10.25 -6.78
N PRO A 72 2.24 10.67 -5.51
CA PRO A 72 0.95 10.94 -4.89
C PRO A 72 0.20 12.02 -5.64
N ASN A 73 -0.95 11.68 -6.20
CA ASN A 73 -1.77 12.63 -6.92
C ASN A 73 -3.26 12.31 -6.69
N LEU A 74 -4.13 13.21 -7.16
CA LEU A 74 -5.57 13.11 -6.98
C LEU A 74 -6.29 13.41 -8.29
N GLY A 75 -7.38 12.69 -8.53
CA GLY A 75 -8.34 13.01 -9.57
C GLY A 75 -8.45 11.95 -10.64
N ALA A 76 -9.46 12.11 -11.51
CA ALA A 76 -9.83 11.08 -12.47
C ALA A 76 -8.69 10.66 -13.41
N ALA A 77 -7.81 11.61 -13.82
CA ALA A 77 -6.65 11.31 -14.65
C ALA A 77 -5.64 10.41 -13.92
N HIS A 78 -5.37 10.69 -12.64
CA HIS A 78 -4.47 9.90 -11.82
C HIS A 78 -5.04 8.50 -11.56
N ARG A 79 -6.34 8.42 -11.22
CA ARG A 79 -7.06 7.16 -11.09
C ARG A 79 -6.94 6.30 -12.33
N GLN A 80 -7.22 6.87 -13.50
CA GLN A 80 -7.12 6.12 -14.76
C GLN A 80 -5.69 5.66 -15.03
N SER A 81 -4.69 6.52 -14.86
CA SER A 81 -3.28 6.14 -15.02
C SER A 81 -2.88 4.99 -14.08
N CYS A 82 -3.34 5.01 -12.82
CA CYS A 82 -3.10 3.92 -11.88
C CYS A 82 -3.78 2.61 -12.34
N LEU A 83 -5.04 2.68 -12.76
CA LEU A 83 -5.77 1.51 -13.25
C LEU A 83 -5.17 0.92 -14.54
N GLU A 84 -4.71 1.77 -15.46
CA GLU A 84 -4.02 1.32 -16.68
C GLU A 84 -2.70 0.63 -16.35
N GLN A 85 -1.94 1.16 -15.39
CA GLN A 85 -0.72 0.52 -14.93
C GLN A 85 -0.99 -0.84 -14.27
N LEU A 86 -2.06 -0.94 -13.47
CA LEU A 86 -2.48 -2.19 -12.85
C LEU A 86 -2.98 -3.21 -13.90
N ALA A 87 -3.74 -2.78 -14.89
CA ALA A 87 -4.25 -3.63 -15.98
C ALA A 87 -3.14 -4.10 -16.93
N GLY A 88 -2.15 -3.24 -17.18
CA GLY A 88 -0.96 -3.55 -17.98
C GLY A 88 0.14 -4.28 -17.20
N PHE A 89 -0.01 -4.46 -15.90
CA PHE A 89 0.98 -5.13 -15.06
C PHE A 89 0.93 -6.65 -15.29
N LYS A 90 2.01 -7.17 -15.88
CA LYS A 90 2.24 -8.60 -16.07
C LYS A 90 3.49 -8.97 -15.27
N ALA A 91 3.30 -9.81 -14.24
CA ALA A 91 4.38 -10.30 -13.39
C ALA A 91 5.23 -11.37 -14.10
#